data_AF-A0A426QDT4-F1
#
_entry.id   AF-A0A426QDT4-F1
#
_cell.length_a   1.000
_cell.length_b   1.000
_cell.length_c   1.000
_cell.angle_alpha   90.00
_cell.angle_beta   90.00
_cell.angle_gamma   90.00
#
_symmetry.space_group_name_H-M   'P 1'
#
loop_
_entity.id
_entity.type
_entity.pdbx_description
1 polymer ?
#
loop_
_entity_poly.entity_id
_entity_poly.type
_entity_poly.pdbx_seq_one_letter_code
_entity_poly.pdbx_strand_id
1 'polypeptide(L)'
;SCGVYPAKAVVGEVVPVSAAVWREGHEAVAATLVVRYLGVRYPHLTDRPRARVLPTPSEPQQRVKPLLIPMTSGQEPFVFHGQFTPDRVGLWTFRVDGWGDPIHTWRHGLIAKLDAGQGET
;
A
#
# COMPACT_ATOMS: atom_id res chain seq x y z
N SER A 1 -12.85 -14.37 -4.81
CA SER A 1 -12.91 -14.62 -3.35
C SER A 1 -12.58 -13.39 -2.50
N CYS A 2 -12.86 -12.15 -2.92
CA CYS A 2 -12.82 -10.90 -2.13
C CYS A 2 -11.92 -10.85 -0.86
N GLY A 3 -10.64 -11.26 -0.94
CA GLY A 3 -9.72 -11.29 0.21
C GLY A 3 -9.83 -12.50 1.17
N VAL A 4 -10.74 -13.44 0.94
CA VAL A 4 -10.89 -14.70 1.69
C VAL A 4 -9.62 -15.54 1.65
N TYR A 5 -8.88 -15.53 0.55
CA TYR A 5 -7.60 -16.23 0.42
C TYR A 5 -6.49 -15.21 0.19
N PRO A 6 -5.34 -15.31 0.90
CA PRO A 6 -4.18 -14.48 0.63
C PRO A 6 -3.62 -14.70 -0.79
N ALA A 7 -3.07 -13.64 -1.38
CA ALA A 7 -2.22 -13.76 -2.56
C ALA A 7 -0.96 -14.60 -2.23
N LYS A 8 -0.31 -15.14 -3.26
CA LYS A 8 0.88 -15.98 -3.13
C LYS A 8 2.09 -15.24 -3.71
N ALA A 9 3.23 -15.40 -3.06
CA ALA A 9 4.52 -14.91 -3.50
C ALA A 9 5.63 -15.80 -2.93
N VAL A 10 6.83 -15.74 -3.50
CA VAL A 10 8.06 -16.35 -2.96
C VAL A 10 9.03 -15.29 -2.47
N VAL A 11 9.96 -15.70 -1.59
CA VAL A 11 11.01 -14.80 -1.10
C VAL A 11 11.87 -14.31 -2.25
N GLY A 12 12.12 -13.00 -2.30
CA GLY A 12 12.88 -12.35 -3.37
C GLY A 12 12.08 -12.01 -4.63
N GLU A 13 10.80 -12.42 -4.72
CA GLU A 13 9.91 -12.05 -5.83
C GLU A 13 9.49 -10.59 -5.75
N VAL A 14 9.48 -9.88 -6.87
CA VAL A 14 8.89 -8.54 -6.94
C VAL A 14 7.38 -8.68 -7.08
N VAL A 15 6.64 -8.21 -6.08
CA VAL A 15 5.17 -8.26 -6.05
C VAL A 15 4.61 -6.89 -6.45
N PRO A 16 4.03 -6.74 -7.66
CA PRO A 16 3.38 -5.51 -8.07
C PRO A 16 2.01 -5.36 -7.39
N VAL A 17 1.69 -4.14 -6.96
CA VAL A 17 0.40 -3.76 -6.37
C VAL A 17 -0.13 -2.53 -7.10
N SER A 18 -1.36 -2.60 -7.58
CA SER A 18 -2.06 -1.48 -8.20
C SER A 18 -3.36 -1.15 -7.47
N ALA A 19 -3.70 0.13 -7.38
CA ALA A 19 -4.96 0.58 -6.83
C ALA A 19 -5.45 1.83 -7.54
N ALA A 20 -6.75 1.92 -7.78
CA ALA A 20 -7.39 3.15 -8.21
C ALA A 20 -7.59 4.06 -6.99
N VAL A 21 -7.00 5.26 -7.03
CA VAL A 21 -7.08 6.25 -5.95
C VAL A 21 -7.47 7.59 -6.55
N TRP A 22 -8.59 8.15 -6.12
CA TRP A 22 -9.13 9.41 -6.63
C TRP A 22 -9.79 10.19 -5.50
N ARG A 23 -10.06 11.47 -5.77
CA ARG A 23 -10.81 12.37 -4.88
C ARG A 23 -11.68 13.31 -5.70
N GLU A 24 -12.57 14.02 -5.04
CA GLU A 24 -13.33 15.13 -5.61
C GLU A 24 -12.45 16.32 -6.03
N GLY A 25 -12.89 17.08 -7.03
CA GLY A 25 -12.20 18.29 -7.48
C GLY A 25 -11.02 18.02 -8.42
N HIS A 26 -10.09 18.98 -8.50
CA HIS A 26 -8.95 18.97 -9.42
C HIS A 26 -7.60 18.96 -8.69
N GLU A 27 -7.61 18.69 -7.38
CA GLU A 27 -6.41 18.68 -6.56
C GLU A 27 -5.66 17.37 -6.71
N ALA A 28 -4.33 17.42 -6.61
CA ALA A 28 -3.47 16.26 -6.71
C ALA A 28 -3.73 15.27 -5.56
N VAL A 29 -3.55 13.99 -5.87
CA VAL A 29 -3.61 12.86 -4.94
C VAL A 29 -2.33 12.06 -5.06
N ALA A 30 -1.89 11.51 -3.94
CA ALA A 30 -0.80 10.55 -3.88
C ALA A 30 -1.25 9.30 -3.10
N ALA A 31 -0.49 8.22 -3.25
CA ALA A 31 -0.77 6.97 -2.57
C ALA A 31 0.51 6.35 -2.00
N THR A 32 0.37 5.67 -0.86
CA THR A 32 1.45 4.98 -0.16
C THR A 32 1.07 3.52 0.05
N LEU A 33 1.92 2.60 -0.40
CA LEU A 33 1.82 1.18 -0.13
C LEU A 33 2.49 0.87 1.22
N VAL A 34 1.67 0.48 2.20
CA VAL A 34 2.09 0.11 3.56
C VAL A 34 2.18 -1.40 3.66
N VAL A 35 3.40 -1.93 3.80
CA VAL A 35 3.68 -3.37 3.84
C VAL A 35 4.10 -3.80 5.25
N ARG A 36 3.58 -4.93 5.72
CA ARG A 36 3.85 -5.50 7.05
C ARG A 36 4.14 -7.00 6.96
N TYR A 37 5.09 -7.44 7.76
CA TYR A 37 5.33 -8.85 8.04
C TYR A 37 4.60 -9.26 9.33
N LEU A 38 3.83 -10.35 9.27
CA LEU A 38 3.03 -10.85 10.40
C LEU A 38 3.58 -12.14 11.03
N GLY A 39 4.67 -12.70 10.47
CA GLY A 39 5.26 -13.95 10.94
C GLY A 39 4.78 -15.17 10.15
N VAL A 40 5.17 -16.36 10.61
CA VAL A 40 4.92 -17.63 9.90
C VAL A 40 3.53 -18.24 10.13
N ARG A 41 2.71 -17.65 11.01
CA ARG A 41 1.38 -18.18 11.31
C ARG A 41 0.45 -17.99 10.12
N TYR A 42 -0.01 -19.10 9.56
CA TYR A 42 -0.97 -19.08 8.46
C TYR A 42 -2.41 -18.99 9.00
N PRO A 43 -3.27 -18.14 8.44
CA PRO A 43 -4.66 -18.02 8.88
C PRO A 43 -5.44 -19.30 8.56
N HIS A 44 -6.40 -19.65 9.41
CA HIS A 44 -7.35 -20.71 9.09
C HIS A 44 -8.41 -20.16 8.13
N LEU A 45 -8.34 -20.56 6.86
CA LEU A 45 -9.17 -20.01 5.77
C LEU A 45 -10.53 -20.70 5.60
N THR A 46 -10.78 -21.79 6.33
CA THR A 46 -12.02 -22.58 6.25
C THR A 46 -12.78 -22.54 7.57
N ASP A 47 -14.10 -22.48 7.48
CA ASP A 47 -15.02 -22.62 8.61
C ASP A 47 -15.10 -24.11 9.04
N ARG A 48 -14.04 -24.59 9.71
CA ARG A 48 -14.06 -25.88 10.40
C ARG A 48 -14.54 -25.61 11.83
N PRO A 49 -15.51 -26.37 12.38
CA PRO A 49 -15.90 -26.21 13.78
C PRO A 49 -14.65 -26.38 14.64
N ARG A 50 -14.34 -25.34 15.42
CA ARG A 50 -13.16 -25.31 16.28
C ARG A 50 -13.22 -26.50 17.24
N ALA A 51 -12.29 -27.45 17.10
CA ALA A 51 -11.83 -28.16 18.28
C ALA A 51 -11.29 -27.09 19.25
N ARG A 52 -11.66 -27.16 20.53
CA ARG A 52 -11.21 -26.19 21.55
C ARG A 52 -9.69 -26.31 21.68
N VAL A 53 -8.95 -25.47 20.95
CA VAL A 53 -7.49 -25.33 21.05
C VAL A 53 -7.21 -24.51 22.30
N LEU A 54 -6.50 -25.10 23.27
CA LEU A 54 -5.92 -24.34 24.39
C LEU A 54 -4.95 -23.30 23.82
N PRO A 55 -4.94 -22.05 24.31
CA PRO A 55 -3.97 -21.06 23.84
C PRO A 55 -2.56 -21.59 24.11
N THR A 56 -1.84 -21.92 23.05
CA THR A 56 -0.39 -22.16 23.13
C THR A 56 0.27 -20.82 23.48
N PRO A 57 1.26 -20.79 24.39
CA PRO A 57 1.97 -19.57 24.72
C PRO A 57 2.50 -18.96 23.42
N SER A 58 2.10 -17.73 23.13
CA SER A 58 2.50 -17.05 21.93
C SER A 58 3.97 -16.69 22.03
N GLU A 59 4.80 -17.25 21.15
CA GLU A 59 6.15 -16.72 20.96
C GLU A 59 6.06 -15.21 20.68
N PRO A 60 6.98 -14.39 21.24
CA PRO A 60 6.97 -12.95 21.06
C PRO A 60 7.04 -12.62 19.57
N GLN A 61 5.97 -12.05 19.03
CA GLN A 61 5.96 -11.55 17.66
C GLN A 61 6.92 -10.38 17.56
N GLN A 62 8.01 -10.57 16.82
CA GLN A 62 8.93 -9.48 16.49
C GLN A 62 8.15 -8.39 15.75
N ARG A 63 7.99 -7.23 16.38
CA ARG A 63 7.35 -6.07 15.74
C ARG A 63 8.31 -5.50 14.68
N VAL A 64 8.09 -5.88 13.43
CA VAL A 64 8.81 -5.31 12.29
C VAL A 64 8.18 -3.95 11.94
N LYS A 65 9.01 -2.92 11.77
CA LYS A 65 8.55 -1.60 11.32
C LYS A 65 7.90 -1.77 9.94
N PRO A 66 6.69 -1.22 9.71
CA PRO A 66 6.07 -1.26 8.39
C PRO A 66 6.93 -0.55 7.35
N LEU A 67 7.01 -1.14 6.16
CA LEU A 67 7.64 -0.50 5.02
C LEU A 67 6.61 0.41 4.34
N LEU A 68 6.98 1.68 4.14
CA LEU A 68 6.14 2.68 3.48
C LEU A 68 6.76 2.97 2.12
N ILE A 69 6.06 2.58 1.06
CA ILE A 69 6.55 2.68 -0.32
C ILE A 69 5.66 3.69 -1.05
N PRO A 70 6.21 4.78 -1.61
CA PRO A 70 5.42 5.68 -2.43
C PRO A 70 4.94 4.95 -3.68
N MET A 71 3.69 5.17 -4.08
CA MET A 71 3.14 4.65 -5.33
C MET A 71 3.20 5.74 -6.40
N THR A 72 3.39 5.32 -7.65
CA THR A 72 3.48 6.20 -8.81
C THR A 72 2.24 6.05 -9.68
N SER A 73 1.66 7.17 -10.14
CA SER A 73 0.55 7.14 -11.10
C SER A 73 1.02 6.53 -12.43
N GLY A 74 0.25 5.57 -12.94
CA GLY A 74 0.49 4.91 -14.22
C GLY A 74 -0.02 5.69 -15.42
N GLN A 75 -0.04 5.03 -16.59
CA GLN A 75 -0.64 5.57 -17.80
C GLN A 75 -2.17 5.58 -17.74
N GLU A 76 -2.75 4.62 -17.02
CA GLU A 76 -4.19 4.58 -16.79
C GLU A 76 -4.56 5.64 -15.73
N PRO A 77 -5.52 6.54 -16.03
CA PRO A 77 -5.90 7.59 -15.11
C PRO A 77 -6.29 7.05 -13.73
N PHE A 78 -5.81 7.71 -12.68
CA PHE A 78 -6.08 7.38 -11.27
C PHE A 78 -5.55 6.02 -10.77
N VAL A 79 -4.88 5.23 -11.62
CA VAL A 79 -4.26 3.97 -11.20
C VAL A 79 -2.84 4.26 -10.70
N PHE A 80 -2.61 3.96 -9.43
CA PHE A 80 -1.30 4.03 -8.81
C PHE A 80 -0.67 2.65 -8.75
N HIS A 81 0.65 2.59 -8.96
CA HIS A 81 1.45 1.38 -8.94
C HIS A 81 2.53 1.49 -7.86
N GLY A 82 2.64 0.45 -7.05
CA GLY A 82 3.72 0.24 -6.10
C GLY A 82 4.21 -1.21 -6.22
N GLN A 83 5.38 -1.48 -5.66
CA GLN A 83 5.92 -2.84 -5.64
C GLN A 83 6.72 -3.05 -4.36
N PHE A 84 6.75 -4.30 -3.89
CA PHE A 84 7.59 -4.69 -2.76
C PHE A 84 8.16 -6.09 -2.99
N THR A 85 9.25 -6.39 -2.30
CA THR A 85 9.92 -7.69 -2.37
C THR A 85 9.96 -8.30 -0.97
N PRO A 86 9.26 -9.42 -0.70
CA PRO A 86 9.31 -10.07 0.60
C PRO A 86 10.68 -10.72 0.79
N ASP A 87 11.32 -10.42 1.93
CA ASP A 87 12.68 -10.87 2.24
C ASP A 87 12.71 -12.17 3.07
N ARG A 88 11.55 -12.63 3.55
CA ARG A 88 11.40 -13.76 4.48
C ARG A 88 10.12 -14.55 4.22
N VAL A 89 10.17 -15.84 4.53
CA VAL A 89 9.02 -16.75 4.47
C VAL A 89 8.04 -16.41 5.59
N GLY A 90 6.76 -16.29 5.24
CA GLY A 90 5.66 -16.12 6.18
C GLY A 90 4.53 -15.29 5.59
N LEU A 91 3.62 -14.84 6.45
CA LEU A 91 2.49 -14.02 6.08
C LEU A 91 2.91 -12.55 6.00
N TRP A 92 2.69 -11.96 4.83
CA TRP A 92 2.80 -10.54 4.58
C TRP A 92 1.41 -9.94 4.34
N THR A 93 1.23 -8.69 4.77
CA THR A 93 0.03 -7.91 4.43
C THR A 93 0.44 -6.58 3.83
N PHE A 94 -0.42 -6.05 2.97
CA PHE A 94 -0.27 -4.73 2.41
C PHE A 94 -1.57 -3.94 2.54
N ARG A 95 -1.45 -2.62 2.59
CA ARG A 95 -2.55 -1.67 2.55
C ARG A 95 -2.14 -0.50 1.66
N VAL A 96 -3.08 0.03 0.87
CA VAL A 96 -2.87 1.26 0.11
C VAL A 96 -3.54 2.40 0.85
N ASP A 97 -2.74 3.42 1.20
CA ASP A 97 -3.21 4.65 1.83
C ASP A 97 -3.19 5.79 0.80
N GLY A 98 -4.37 6.27 0.40
CA GLY A 98 -4.53 7.44 -0.45
C GLY A 98 -4.63 8.73 0.35
N TRP A 99 -3.98 9.80 -0.10
CA TRP A 99 -3.98 11.11 0.56
C TRP A 99 -3.87 12.25 -0.46
N GLY A 100 -4.43 13.42 -0.13
CA GLY A 100 -4.34 14.61 -0.99
C GLY A 100 -2.96 15.26 -0.88
N ASP A 101 -2.39 15.71 -2.00
CA ASP A 101 -1.07 16.36 -2.06
C ASP A 101 -1.22 17.88 -2.31
N PRO A 102 -1.42 18.69 -1.26
CA PRO A 102 -1.60 20.13 -1.40
C PRO A 102 -0.34 20.83 -1.90
N ILE A 103 0.85 20.28 -1.60
CA ILE A 103 2.13 20.88 -2.00
C ILE A 103 2.32 20.71 -3.51
N HIS A 104 2.06 19.52 -4.04
CA HIS A 104 2.13 19.27 -5.48
C HIS A 104 1.08 20.10 -6.23
N THR A 105 -0.14 20.18 -5.70
CA THR A 105 -1.22 21.01 -6.25
C THR A 105 -0.80 22.48 -6.34
N TRP A 106 -0.33 23.05 -5.22
CA TRP A 106 0.13 24.43 -5.15
C TRP A 106 1.30 24.69 -6.10
N ARG A 107 2.30 23.81 -6.10
CA ARG A 107 3.49 23.94 -6.95
C ARG A 107 3.13 23.93 -8.43
N HIS A 108 2.24 23.02 -8.85
CA HIS A 108 1.76 22.96 -10.23
C HIS A 108 1.10 24.28 -10.65
N GLY A 109 0.21 24.82 -9.81
CA GLY A 109 -0.43 26.11 -10.07
C GLY A 109 0.54 27.29 -10.10
N LEU A 110 1.56 27.29 -9.24
CA LEU A 110 2.61 28.33 -9.24
C LEU A 110 3.42 28.30 -10.54
N ILE A 111 3.90 27.12 -10.95
CA ILE A 111 4.68 26.95 -12.19
C ILE A 111 3.85 27.41 -13.39
N ALA A 112 2.60 26.98 -13.50
CA ALA A 112 1.71 27.39 -14.59
C ALA A 112 1.50 28.91 -14.67
N LYS A 113 1.43 29.60 -13.52
CA LYS A 113 1.31 31.07 -13.48
C LYS A 113 2.59 31.77 -13.92
N LEU A 114 3.75 31.28 -13.47
CA LEU A 114 5.05 31.82 -13.86
C LEU A 114 5.29 31.65 -15.36
N ASP A 115 4.96 30.48 -15.92
CA ASP A 115 5.07 30.20 -17.36
C ASP A 115 4.13 31.07 -18.20
N ALA A 116 3.02 31.53 -17.61
CA ALA A 116 2.10 32.50 -18.20
C ALA A 116 2.56 33.97 -18.02
N GLY A 117 3.76 34.21 -17.49
CA GLY A 117 4.33 35.55 -17.28
C GLY A 117 3.69 36.34 -16.14
N GLN A 118 2.94 35.69 -15.24
CA GLN A 118 2.28 36.32 -14.09
C GLN A 118 3.23 36.40 -12.88
N GLY A 119 4.36 37.10 -13.05
CA GLY A 119 5.33 37.38 -12.00
C GLY A 119 5.09 38.72 -11.30
N GLU A 120 5.80 38.97 -10.19
CA GLU A 120 5.84 40.30 -9.58
C GLU A 120 6.58 41.25 -10.54
N THR A 121 5.84 42.23 -11.08
CA THR A 121 6.35 43.30 -11.95
C THR A 121 7.21 44.30 -11.20
#